data_AF-A0A8T2PXI4-F1
#
_entry.id   AF-A0A8T2PXI4-F1
#
_cell.length_a   1.000
_cell.length_b   1.000
_cell.length_c   1.000
_cell.angle_alpha   90.00
_cell.angle_beta   90.00
_cell.angle_gamma   90.00
#
_symmetry.space_group_name_H-M   'P 1'
#
loop_
_entity.id
_entity.type
_entity.pdbx_description
1 polymer ?
#
loop_
_entity_poly.entity_id
_entity_poly.type
_entity_poly.pdbx_seq_one_letter_code
_entity_poly.pdbx_strand_id
1 'polypeptide(L)'
;MLKDQFRYLEDAGLLLNSPYVAALRHDRRVDLILSFDFAAYLLPYPLSLLGTCDPFETVFQAADYCKKAKIPFPRVDVPEEEKKKPKDFYVFKGENVPTVIHMPLFNVVNCG
;
A
#
# COMPACT_ATOMS: atom_id res chain seq x y z
N MET A 1 -12.98 7.70 -27.14
CA MET A 1 -13.66 6.44 -26.72
C MET A 1 -12.82 5.26 -27.18
N LEU A 2 -12.64 4.25 -26.31
CA LEU A 2 -11.91 3.02 -26.62
C LEU A 2 -12.59 2.26 -27.77
N LYS A 3 -11.81 1.80 -28.75
CA LYS A 3 -12.30 1.26 -30.03
C LYS A 3 -12.50 -0.26 -30.05
N ASP A 4 -12.02 -0.96 -29.02
CA ASP A 4 -12.00 -2.43 -29.01
C ASP A 4 -13.34 -3.03 -28.59
N GLN A 5 -13.70 -4.16 -29.21
CA GLN A 5 -14.92 -4.93 -28.96
C GLN A 5 -14.89 -5.70 -27.63
N PHE A 6 -13.70 -6.07 -27.17
CA PHE A 6 -13.50 -6.83 -25.92
C PHE A 6 -12.74 -6.00 -24.88
N ARG A 7 -12.88 -6.41 -23.61
CA ARG A 7 -12.15 -5.84 -22.47
C ARG A 7 -11.57 -6.99 -21.67
N TYR A 8 -10.28 -6.87 -21.34
CA TYR A 8 -9.60 -7.80 -20.44
C TYR A 8 -9.57 -7.13 -19.07
N LEU A 9 -10.21 -7.77 -18.09
CA LEU A 9 -10.24 -7.31 -16.71
C LEU A 9 -9.45 -8.32 -15.89
N GLU A 10 -8.54 -7.81 -15.08
CA GLU A 10 -7.68 -8.58 -14.19
C GLU A 10 -7.88 -8.13 -12.76
N ASP A 11 -7.43 -8.96 -11.82
CA ASP A 11 -7.44 -8.60 -10.41
C ASP A 11 -6.47 -7.44 -10.15
N ALA A 12 -6.93 -6.43 -9.41
CA ALA A 12 -6.13 -5.24 -9.09
C ALA A 12 -4.90 -5.59 -8.23
N GLY A 13 -4.95 -6.69 -7.47
CA GLY A 13 -3.84 -7.20 -6.67
C GLY A 13 -2.62 -7.59 -7.49
N LEU A 14 -2.76 -7.81 -8.80
CA LEU A 14 -1.61 -8.00 -9.71
C LEU A 14 -0.81 -6.72 -9.95
N LEU A 15 -1.45 -5.55 -9.78
CA LEU A 15 -0.79 -4.23 -9.89
C LEU A 15 -0.40 -3.67 -8.52
N LEU A 16 -1.37 -3.61 -7.61
CA LEU A 16 -1.19 -3.08 -6.26
C LEU A 16 -2.19 -3.77 -5.34
N ASN A 17 -1.68 -4.42 -4.29
CA ASN A 17 -2.49 -5.19 -3.34
C ASN A 17 -3.34 -4.33 -2.38
N SER A 18 -3.70 -3.12 -2.79
CA SER A 18 -4.60 -2.22 -2.07
C SER A 18 -5.20 -1.16 -3.00
N PRO A 19 -6.47 -0.75 -2.83
CA PRO A 19 -7.18 0.11 -3.77
C PRO A 19 -6.83 1.61 -3.67
N TYR A 20 -5.57 1.96 -3.36
CA TYR A 20 -5.09 3.35 -3.27
C TYR A 20 -5.39 4.15 -4.54
N VAL A 21 -5.14 3.58 -5.72
CA VAL A 21 -5.35 4.26 -7.01
C VAL A 21 -6.81 4.70 -7.19
N ALA A 22 -7.77 3.89 -6.71
CA ALA A 22 -9.16 4.28 -6.75
C ALA A 22 -9.42 5.45 -5.80
N ALA A 23 -8.96 5.34 -4.54
CA ALA A 23 -9.14 6.35 -3.50
C ALA A 23 -8.52 7.71 -3.88
N LEU A 24 -7.35 7.71 -4.50
CA LEU A 24 -6.55 8.90 -4.81
C LEU A 24 -6.95 9.65 -6.09
N ARG A 25 -8.11 9.33 -6.67
CA ARG A 25 -8.64 10.14 -7.78
C ARG A 25 -8.84 11.58 -7.32
N HIS A 26 -8.29 12.52 -8.09
CA HIS A 26 -8.28 13.94 -7.76
C HIS A 26 -9.68 14.50 -7.38
N ASP A 27 -10.72 14.09 -8.10
CA ASP A 27 -12.10 14.56 -7.86
C ASP A 27 -12.67 14.13 -6.51
N ARG A 28 -12.10 13.10 -5.87
CA ARG A 28 -12.55 12.61 -4.56
C ARG A 28 -12.07 13.49 -3.40
N ARG A 29 -11.03 14.30 -3.59
CA ARG A 29 -10.46 15.22 -2.59
C ARG A 29 -10.30 14.55 -1.22
N VAL A 30 -9.66 13.39 -1.21
CA VAL A 30 -9.50 12.58 0.01
C VAL A 30 -8.45 13.22 0.91
N ASP A 31 -8.83 13.55 2.15
CA ASP A 31 -7.93 14.10 3.17
C ASP A 31 -7.35 13.02 4.11
N LEU A 32 -8.08 11.90 4.29
CA LEU A 32 -7.71 10.81 5.19
C LEU A 32 -7.99 9.45 4.55
N ILE A 33 -7.01 8.55 4.62
CA ILE A 33 -7.10 7.15 4.23
C ILE A 33 -6.86 6.28 5.45
N LEU A 34 -7.82 5.40 5.76
CA LEU A 34 -7.63 4.29 6.68
C LEU A 34 -7.27 3.05 5.87
N SER A 35 -6.00 2.67 5.88
CA SER A 35 -5.45 1.54 5.16
C SER A 35 -5.37 0.33 6.08
N PHE A 36 -6.22 -0.66 5.83
CA PHE A 36 -6.12 -1.98 6.44
C PHE A 36 -5.36 -2.89 5.48
N ASP A 37 -4.23 -3.42 5.91
CA ASP A 37 -3.40 -4.28 5.08
C ASP A 37 -3.55 -5.73 5.50
N PHE A 38 -4.08 -6.54 4.58
CA PHE A 38 -4.29 -7.97 4.74
C PHE A 38 -3.35 -8.79 3.84
N ALA A 39 -2.28 -8.18 3.33
CA ALA A 39 -1.28 -8.89 2.54
C ALA A 39 -0.81 -10.12 3.32
N ALA A 40 -1.14 -11.28 2.79
CA ALA A 40 -0.68 -12.53 3.34
C ALA A 40 0.83 -12.63 3.12
N TYR A 41 1.54 -13.19 4.11
CA TYR A 41 2.90 -13.71 3.94
C TYR A 41 2.88 -14.86 2.94
N LEU A 42 2.77 -14.58 1.65
CA LEU A 42 2.86 -15.63 0.64
C LEU A 42 4.32 -15.86 0.29
N LEU A 43 4.76 -17.05 0.73
CA LEU A 43 5.97 -17.78 0.35
C LEU A 43 6.25 -17.73 -1.17
N PRO A 44 7.52 -17.93 -1.58
CA PRO A 44 8.07 -17.35 -2.80
C PRO A 44 7.45 -17.91 -4.08
N TYR A 45 6.93 -17.03 -4.93
CA TYR A 45 7.13 -17.17 -6.38
C TYR A 45 8.46 -16.48 -6.74
N PRO A 46 9.20 -16.93 -7.76
CA PRO A 46 10.65 -17.19 -7.72
C PRO A 46 11.60 -15.98 -7.61
N LEU A 47 11.11 -14.80 -7.23
CA LEU A 47 11.91 -13.61 -6.99
C LEU A 47 12.13 -13.27 -5.51
N SER A 48 11.41 -13.88 -4.56
CA SER A 48 11.70 -13.72 -3.12
C SER A 48 12.58 -14.86 -2.61
N LEU A 49 13.81 -14.92 -3.12
CA LEU A 49 14.86 -15.82 -2.61
C LEU A 49 15.47 -15.36 -1.27
N LEU A 50 14.88 -14.36 -0.60
CA LEU A 50 15.29 -13.93 0.72
C LEU A 50 14.04 -13.60 1.54
N GLY A 51 13.67 -14.52 2.42
CA GLY A 51 12.42 -14.47 3.18
C GLY A 51 12.32 -13.27 4.11
N THR A 52 11.28 -12.47 3.89
CA THR A 52 10.32 -11.88 4.85
C THR A 52 9.45 -10.95 4.01
N CYS A 53 8.14 -11.19 3.87
CA CYS A 53 7.28 -10.16 3.28
C CYS A 53 7.21 -9.00 4.26
N ASP A 54 7.65 -7.83 3.82
CA ASP A 54 7.60 -6.61 4.61
C ASP A 54 6.11 -6.25 4.85
N PRO A 55 5.63 -6.12 6.10
CA PRO A 55 4.25 -5.74 6.40
C PRO A 55 3.88 -4.34 5.87
N PHE A 56 4.85 -3.59 5.36
CA PHE A 56 4.68 -2.29 4.72
C PHE A 56 4.81 -2.34 3.19
N GLU A 57 5.06 -3.51 2.58
CA GLU A 57 5.31 -3.65 1.14
C GLU A 57 4.20 -2.99 0.31
N THR A 58 2.93 -3.22 0.66
CA THR A 58 1.78 -2.65 -0.06
C THR A 58 1.80 -1.12 -0.04
N VAL A 59 2.09 -0.51 1.11
CA VAL A 59 2.11 0.95 1.25
C VAL A 59 3.38 1.56 0.63
N PHE A 60 4.50 0.83 0.62
CA PHE A 60 5.71 1.23 -0.12
C PHE A 60 5.49 1.19 -1.63
N GLN A 61 4.91 0.13 -2.17
CA GLN A 61 4.54 0.03 -3.58
C GLN A 61 3.54 1.12 -3.98
N ALA A 62 2.57 1.43 -3.12
CA ALA A 62 1.63 2.52 -3.35
C ALA A 62 2.35 3.87 -3.45
N ALA A 63 3.29 4.16 -2.54
CA ALA A 63 4.08 5.38 -2.57
C ALA A 63 4.95 5.50 -3.83
N ASP A 64 5.61 4.42 -4.26
CA ASP A 64 6.41 4.38 -5.48
C ASP A 64 5.54 4.56 -6.74
N TYR A 65 4.40 3.88 -6.81
CA TYR A 65 3.42 4.06 -7.88
C TYR A 65 2.95 5.51 -7.96
N CYS A 66 2.55 6.10 -6.83
CA CYS A 66 2.07 7.48 -6.77
C CYS A 66 3.16 8.48 -7.19
N LYS A 67 4.40 8.25 -6.77
CA LYS A 67 5.56 9.05 -7.20
C LYS A 67 5.75 9.00 -8.71
N LYS A 68 5.72 7.81 -9.33
CA LYS A 68 5.85 7.62 -10.78
C LYS A 68 4.69 8.25 -11.56
N ALA A 69 3.47 8.10 -11.03
CA ALA A 69 2.25 8.62 -11.62
C ALA A 69 2.00 10.11 -11.33
N LYS A 70 2.87 10.77 -10.54
CA LYS A 70 2.71 12.16 -10.06
C LYS A 70 1.38 12.39 -9.31
N ILE A 71 0.93 11.38 -8.56
CA ILE A 71 -0.22 11.45 -7.68
C ILE A 71 0.27 11.88 -6.28
N PRO A 72 -0.32 12.90 -5.65
CA PRO A 72 0.03 13.31 -4.29
C PRO A 72 -0.18 12.17 -3.29
N PHE A 73 0.87 11.79 -2.56
CA PHE A 73 0.86 10.74 -1.54
C PHE A 73 1.90 11.06 -0.45
N PRO A 74 1.65 10.77 0.84
CA PRO A 74 2.62 11.07 1.89
C PRO A 74 3.89 10.24 1.74
N ARG A 75 4.99 10.75 2.29
CA ARG A 75 6.22 9.99 2.42
C ARG A 75 6.01 8.85 3.41
N VAL A 76 6.42 7.65 3.02
CA VAL A 76 6.32 6.44 3.84
C VAL A 76 7.73 6.06 4.27
N ASP A 77 8.08 6.39 5.52
CA ASP A 77 9.33 5.97 6.15
C ASP A 77 9.00 5.21 7.43
N VAL A 78 9.53 4.00 7.57
CA VAL A 78 9.38 3.16 8.76
C VAL A 78 10.78 2.72 9.21
N PRO A 79 11.15 2.92 10.49
CA PRO A 79 12.43 2.45 11.01
C PRO A 79 12.61 0.94 10.85
N GLU A 80 13.81 0.48 10.53
CA GLU A 80 14.11 -0.97 10.35
C GLU A 80 13.74 -1.82 11.58
N GLU A 81 13.86 -1.28 12.78
CA GLU A 81 13.47 -1.98 14.01
C GLU A 81 11.94 -2.16 14.11
N GLU A 82 11.16 -1.22 13.59
CA GLU A 82 9.69 -1.32 13.55
C GLU A 82 9.21 -2.24 12.44
N LYS A 83 9.98 -2.42 11.36
CA LYS A 83 9.70 -3.45 10.34
C LYS A 83 9.81 -4.87 10.90
N LYS A 84 10.77 -5.11 11.79
CA LYS A 84 10.95 -6.41 12.47
C LYS A 84 9.87 -6.68 13.52
N LYS A 85 9.34 -5.62 14.15
CA LYS A 85 8.31 -5.69 15.19
C LYS A 85 7.24 -4.62 14.95
N PRO A 86 6.32 -4.84 14.00
CA PRO A 86 5.35 -3.83 13.63
C PRO A 86 4.42 -3.48 14.78
N LYS A 87 4.16 -2.19 14.99
CA LYS A 87 3.08 -1.66 15.82
C LYS A 87 1.71 -1.90 15.17
N ASP A 88 0.66 -1.67 15.93
CA ASP A 88 -0.74 -1.76 15.52
C ASP A 88 -1.11 -0.81 14.36
N PHE A 89 -0.57 0.41 14.35
CA PHE A 89 -0.75 1.34 13.24
C PHE A 89 0.40 2.36 13.08
N TYR A 90 0.39 3.01 11.91
CA TYR A 90 1.35 4.02 11.50
C TYR A 90 0.63 5.19 10.85
N VAL A 91 1.11 6.41 11.10
CA VAL A 91 0.51 7.62 10.54
C VAL A 91 1.51 8.32 9.64
N PHE A 92 1.22 8.35 8.34
CA PHE A 92 2.01 9.06 7.34
C PHE A 92 1.30 10.37 6.98
N LYS A 93 2.02 11.48 7.09
CA LYS A 93 1.51 12.84 6.85
C LYS A 93 2.41 13.57 5.85
N GLY A 94 1.88 14.62 5.25
CA GLY A 94 2.63 15.55 4.42
C GLY A 94 1.78 16.79 4.10
N GLU A 95 2.37 17.73 3.36
CA GLU A 95 1.65 18.90 2.86
C GLU A 95 0.93 18.58 1.56
N ASN A 96 -0.34 19.02 1.42
CA ASN A 96 -1.16 18.83 0.21
C ASN A 96 -1.28 17.37 -0.28
N VAL A 97 -1.24 16.42 0.65
CA VAL A 97 -1.41 14.98 0.43
C VAL A 97 -2.39 14.42 1.48
N PRO A 98 -3.09 13.32 1.20
CA PRO A 98 -3.89 12.66 2.23
C PRO A 98 -3.03 12.20 3.40
N THR A 99 -3.57 12.27 4.61
CA THR A 99 -3.02 11.51 5.74
C THR A 99 -3.36 10.04 5.54
N VAL A 100 -2.38 9.16 5.70
CA VAL A 100 -2.58 7.70 5.62
C VAL A 100 -2.36 7.11 7.01
N ILE A 101 -3.38 6.49 7.58
CA ILE A 101 -3.26 5.63 8.76
C ILE A 101 -3.21 4.20 8.26
N HIS A 102 -2.05 3.56 8.38
CA HIS A 102 -1.82 2.21 7.91
C HIS A 102 -1.79 1.22 9.07
N MET A 103 -2.58 0.16 8.97
CA MET A 103 -2.77 -0.88 9.97
C MET A 103 -2.35 -2.23 9.38
N PRO A 104 -1.11 -2.68 9.64
CA PRO A 104 -0.67 -3.99 9.19
C PRO A 104 -1.39 -5.10 9.95
N LEU A 105 -1.88 -6.13 9.25
CA LEU A 105 -2.53 -7.29 9.86
C LEU A 105 -1.64 -7.93 10.93
N PHE A 106 -0.38 -8.16 10.58
CA PHE A 106 0.61 -8.79 11.44
C PHE A 106 1.40 -7.72 12.19
N ASN A 107 1.08 -7.58 13.46
CA ASN A 107 1.72 -6.65 14.37
C ASN A 107 1.81 -7.26 15.78
N VAL A 108 2.59 -6.62 16.65
CA VAL A 108 2.84 -7.09 18.01
C VAL A 108 1.61 -7.07 18.93
N VAL A 109 0.52 -6.41 18.55
CA VAL A 109 -0.71 -6.35 19.35
C VAL A 109 -1.67 -7.47 18.94
N ASN A 110 -1.80 -7.74 17.64
CA ASN A 110 -2.69 -8.76 17.09
C ASN A 110 -2.10 -10.17 17.14
N CYS A 111 -0.76 -10.28 17.09
CA CYS A 111 -0.05 -11.55 16.99
C CYS A 111 0.97 -11.77 18.12
N GLY A 112 1.04 -10.85 19.10
CA GLY A 112 1.95 -10.93 20.25
C GLY A 112 1.34 -11.62 21.46
#